data_AF-J3QNN5-F1
#
_entry.id   AF-J3QNN5-F1
#
_cell.length_a   1.000
_cell.length_b   1.000
_cell.length_c   1.000
_cell.angle_alpha   90.00
_cell.angle_beta   90.00
_cell.angle_gamma   90.00
#
_symmetry.space_group_name_H-M   'P 1'
#
loop_
_entity.id
_entity.type
_entity.pdbx_description
1 polymer ?
#
loop_
_entity_poly.entity_id
_entity_poly.type
_entity_poly.pdbx_seq_one_letter_code
_entity_poly.pdbx_strand_id
1 'polypeptide(L)'
;MATEQRPFHLVVFGASGFTGQFVTEEVAREQIASEQSSRLPWAVAGRSKEKLQQVLEKAAQKLGRPSLSSEVGVIICDISNPASLDEMAKQAKLVLNCVGPYRFYGEPVVKACIENGTSCIDICGEPQVL
;
A
#
# COMPACT_ATOMS: atom_id res chain seq x y z
N MET A 1 -11.93 -13.80 -15.73
CA MET A 1 -10.62 -13.57 -16.38
C MET A 1 -9.57 -14.03 -15.40
N ALA A 2 -8.67 -14.92 -15.83
CA ALA A 2 -7.64 -15.49 -14.95
C ALA A 2 -6.85 -14.35 -14.29
N THR A 3 -6.73 -14.39 -12.97
CA THR A 3 -5.78 -13.53 -12.26
C THR A 3 -4.39 -13.92 -12.74
N GLU A 4 -3.86 -13.18 -13.71
CA GLU A 4 -2.42 -13.00 -13.88
C GLU A 4 -1.77 -12.91 -12.50
N GLN A 5 -0.65 -13.60 -12.28
CA GLN A 5 -0.01 -13.71 -10.96
C GLN A 5 0.36 -12.32 -10.43
N ARG A 6 -0.54 -11.72 -9.63
CA ARG A 6 -0.27 -10.45 -8.95
C ARG A 6 0.74 -10.69 -7.84
N PRO A 7 1.92 -10.04 -7.86
CA PRO A 7 2.97 -10.28 -6.88
C PRO A 7 2.58 -9.89 -5.47
N PHE A 8 1.62 -8.97 -5.30
CA PHE A 8 1.18 -8.51 -3.98
C PHE A 8 -0.30 -8.78 -3.76
N HIS A 9 -0.61 -9.30 -2.58
CA HIS A 9 -1.97 -9.41 -2.10
C HIS A 9 -2.47 -8.08 -1.53
N LEU A 10 -1.58 -7.29 -0.92
CA LEU A 10 -1.89 -5.98 -0.34
C LEU A 10 -0.82 -4.97 -0.72
N VAL A 11 -1.24 -3.76 -1.10
CA VAL A 11 -0.36 -2.60 -1.25
C VAL A 11 -0.88 -1.46 -0.37
N VAL A 12 -0.03 -0.93 0.51
CA VAL A 12 -0.33 0.28 1.31
C VAL A 12 0.13 1.50 0.52
N PHE A 13 -0.80 2.22 -0.12
CA PHE A 13 -0.49 3.43 -0.89
C PHE A 13 -0.55 4.68 -0.02
N GLY A 14 0.45 5.54 -0.12
CA GLY A 14 0.62 6.67 0.80
C GLY A 14 1.31 6.27 2.11
N ALA A 15 2.11 5.21 2.08
CA ALA A 15 2.75 4.63 3.27
C ALA A 15 3.68 5.60 4.02
N SER A 16 4.27 6.59 3.35
CA SER A 16 5.08 7.64 4.00
C SER A 16 4.25 8.79 4.61
N GLY A 17 2.93 8.78 4.44
CA GLY A 17 2.02 9.75 5.05
C GLY A 17 1.91 9.56 6.56
N PHE A 18 1.19 10.47 7.24
CA PHE A 18 1.00 10.38 8.69
C PHE A 18 0.30 9.06 9.07
N THR A 19 -0.92 8.83 8.56
CA THR A 19 -1.67 7.59 8.85
C THR A 19 -1.05 6.37 8.17
N GLY A 20 -0.50 6.53 6.96
CA GLY A 20 0.14 5.44 6.21
C GLY A 20 1.28 4.76 6.96
N GLN A 21 2.02 5.51 7.80
CA GLN A 21 3.07 4.94 8.64
C GLN A 21 2.51 3.96 9.69
N PHE A 22 1.41 4.31 10.35
CA PHE A 22 0.75 3.44 11.33
C PHE A 22 0.13 2.22 10.65
N VAL A 23 -0.53 2.40 9.50
CA VAL A 23 -1.06 1.28 8.73
C VAL A 23 0.05 0.31 8.32
N THR A 24 1.20 0.83 7.87
CA THR A 24 2.36 0.00 7.51
C THR A 24 2.88 -0.80 8.72
N GLU A 25 2.96 -0.17 9.89
CA GLU A 25 3.36 -0.82 11.14
C GLU A 25 2.37 -1.93 11.54
N GLU A 26 1.06 -1.67 11.49
CA GLU A 26 0.04 -2.67 11.85
C GLU A 26 -0.01 -3.83 10.87
N VAL A 27 0.10 -3.57 9.55
CA VAL A 27 0.22 -4.65 8.56
C VAL A 27 1.47 -5.49 8.86
N ALA A 28 2.62 -4.87 9.15
CA ALA A 28 3.83 -5.60 9.51
C ALA A 28 3.65 -6.41 10.80
N ARG A 29 2.99 -5.87 11.83
CA ARG A 29 2.68 -6.56 13.09
C ARG A 29 1.87 -7.84 12.82
N GLU A 30 0.80 -7.73 12.05
CA GLU A 30 -0.07 -8.86 11.70
C GLU A 30 0.67 -9.93 10.87
N GLN A 31 1.52 -9.51 9.91
CA GLN A 31 2.34 -10.45 9.13
C GLN A 31 3.37 -11.19 9.99
N ILE A 32 3.89 -10.56 11.05
CA ILE A 32 4.83 -11.21 11.97
C ILE A 32 4.12 -12.20 12.88
N ALA A 33 2.96 -11.83 13.42
CA ALA A 33 2.17 -12.67 14.31
C ALA A 33 1.57 -13.90 13.61
N SER A 34 1.34 -13.79 12.30
CA SER A 34 0.85 -14.88 11.45
C SER A 34 1.87 -16.01 11.30
N GLU A 35 1.38 -17.25 11.25
CA GLU A 35 2.17 -18.40 10.85
C GLU A 35 2.84 -18.16 9.50
N GLN A 36 4.03 -18.72 9.29
CA GLN A 36 4.81 -18.43 8.09
C GLN A 36 4.09 -18.84 6.79
N SER A 37 3.21 -19.84 6.85
CA SER A 37 2.36 -20.31 5.74
C SER A 37 1.19 -19.37 5.41
N SER A 38 0.79 -18.48 6.34
CA SER A 38 -0.33 -17.55 6.15
C SER A 38 0.10 -16.12 5.87
N ARG A 39 1.42 -15.85 5.84
CA ARG A 39 1.97 -14.56 5.42
C ARG A 39 1.63 -14.28 3.97
N LEU A 40 1.13 -13.07 3.72
CA LEU A 40 0.72 -12.63 2.41
C LEU A 40 1.76 -11.67 1.83
N PRO A 41 2.18 -11.84 0.56
CA PRO A 41 3.05 -10.88 -0.10
C PRO A 41 2.41 -9.48 -0.10
N TRP A 42 3.14 -8.48 0.36
CA TRP A 42 2.64 -7.11 0.42
C TRP A 42 3.73 -6.08 0.12
N ALA A 43 3.31 -4.87 -0.21
CA ALA A 43 4.21 -3.77 -0.53
C ALA A 43 3.74 -2.43 0.07
N VAL A 44 4.68 -1.51 0.20
CA VAL A 44 4.41 -0.09 0.46
C VAL A 44 4.57 0.71 -0.82
N ALA A 45 3.71 1.69 -1.03
CA ALA A 45 3.73 2.54 -2.21
C ALA A 45 3.69 4.03 -1.87
N GLY A 46 4.44 4.82 -2.65
CA GLY A 46 4.52 6.28 -2.50
C GLY A 46 5.58 6.90 -3.40
N ARG A 47 5.76 8.23 -3.30
CA ARG A 47 6.56 9.01 -4.25
C ARG A 47 8.07 8.92 -4.05
N SER A 48 8.53 8.75 -2.81
CA SER A 48 9.97 8.74 -2.47
C SER A 48 10.36 7.39 -1.90
N LYS A 49 11.26 6.71 -2.60
CA LYS A 49 11.81 5.42 -2.18
C LYS A 49 12.47 5.52 -0.81
N GLU A 50 13.20 6.60 -0.59
CA GLU A 50 13.96 6.88 0.63
C GLU A 50 13.01 7.00 1.82
N LYS A 51 11.91 7.74 1.67
CA LYS A 51 10.89 7.85 2.73
C LYS A 51 10.22 6.53 3.01
N LEU A 52 9.91 5.73 1.98
CA LEU A 52 9.32 4.40 2.16
C LEU A 52 10.26 3.48 2.93
N GLN A 53 11.56 3.48 2.60
CA GLN A 53 12.58 2.73 3.34
C GLN A 53 12.65 3.16 4.81
N GLN A 54 12.65 4.47 5.09
CA GLN A 54 12.61 4.97 6.46
C GLN A 54 11.38 4.53 7.24
N VAL A 55 10.21 4.41 6.60
CA VAL A 55 9.01 3.86 7.25
C VAL A 55 9.22 2.39 7.61
N LEU A 56 9.75 1.58 6.70
CA LEU A 56 10.01 0.16 6.94
C LEU A 56 11.06 -0.03 8.05
N GLU A 57 12.11 0.79 8.08
CA GLU A 57 13.12 0.77 9.15
C GLU A 57 12.51 1.11 10.51
N LYS A 58 11.70 2.17 10.59
CA LYS A 58 11.01 2.56 11.84
C LYS A 58 10.04 1.48 12.31
N ALA A 59 9.27 0.89 11.39
CA ALA A 59 8.36 -0.21 11.71
C ALA A 59 9.14 -1.43 12.22
N ALA A 60 10.25 -1.80 11.56
CA ALA A 60 11.11 -2.90 12.00
C ALA A 60 11.64 -2.68 13.42
N GLN A 61 12.15 -1.48 13.72
CA GLN A 61 12.65 -1.12 15.05
C GLN A 61 11.57 -1.25 16.13
N LYS A 62 10.37 -0.71 15.89
CA LYS A 62 9.24 -0.80 16.84
C LYS A 62 8.79 -2.23 17.10
N LEU A 63 8.89 -3.09 16.08
CA LEU A 63 8.50 -4.50 16.15
C LEU A 63 9.65 -5.41 16.60
N GLY A 64 10.80 -4.86 16.98
CA GLY A 64 11.97 -5.63 17.44
C GLY A 64 12.59 -6.51 16.35
N ARG A 65 12.46 -6.13 15.07
CA ARG A 65 12.97 -6.87 13.91
C ARG A 65 14.26 -6.23 13.37
N PRO A 66 15.19 -7.03 12.83
CA PRO A 66 16.42 -6.50 12.23
C PRO A 66 16.15 -5.70 10.95
N SER A 67 15.17 -6.11 10.14
CA SER A 67 14.74 -5.41 8.93
C SER A 67 13.37 -5.91 8.47
N LEU A 68 12.66 -5.08 7.71
CA LEU A 68 11.50 -5.46 6.90
C LEU A 68 11.77 -5.33 5.39
N SER A 69 12.90 -4.73 5.00
CA SER A 69 13.19 -4.34 3.61
C SER A 69 13.36 -5.51 2.65
N SER A 70 13.65 -6.71 3.16
CA SER A 70 13.74 -7.95 2.37
C SER A 70 12.40 -8.69 2.24
N GLU A 71 11.41 -8.32 3.07
CA GLU A 71 10.12 -9.02 3.18
C GLU A 71 8.98 -8.20 2.55
N VAL A 72 9.17 -6.89 2.42
CA VAL A 72 8.14 -5.94 1.96
C VAL A 72 8.55 -5.33 0.63
N GLY A 73 7.68 -5.43 -0.37
CA GLY A 73 7.88 -4.77 -1.66
C GLY A 73 7.84 -3.24 -1.54
N VAL A 74 8.50 -2.54 -2.45
CA VAL A 74 8.47 -1.07 -2.54
C VAL A 74 8.09 -0.66 -3.95
N ILE A 75 6.98 0.07 -4.07
CA ILE A 75 6.46 0.56 -5.35
C ILE A 75 6.54 2.09 -5.37
N ILE A 76 7.16 2.64 -6.41
CA ILE A 76 7.12 4.09 -6.64
C ILE A 76 5.84 4.44 -7.36
N CYS A 77 5.00 5.22 -6.69
CA CYS A 77 3.69 5.61 -7.18
C CYS A 77 3.40 7.07 -6.83
N ASP A 78 3.01 7.85 -7.83
CA ASP A 78 2.61 9.25 -7.69
C ASP A 78 1.16 9.42 -8.14
N ILE A 79 0.33 9.99 -7.27
CA ILE A 79 -1.08 10.26 -7.54
C ILE A 79 -1.30 11.16 -8.77
N SER A 80 -0.33 12.03 -9.08
CA SER A 80 -0.38 12.92 -10.24
C SER A 80 0.03 12.24 -11.55
N ASN A 81 0.50 10.98 -11.49
CA ASN A 81 0.91 10.19 -12.65
C ASN A 81 -0.01 8.96 -12.80
N PRO A 82 -1.02 9.02 -13.67
CA PRO A 82 -1.95 7.92 -13.92
C PRO A 82 -1.27 6.59 -14.27
N ALA A 83 -0.21 6.62 -15.09
CA ALA A 83 0.51 5.40 -15.45
C ALA A 83 1.13 4.72 -14.23
N SER A 84 1.59 5.48 -13.23
CA SER A 84 2.13 4.90 -12.00
C SER A 84 1.04 4.27 -11.11
N LEU A 85 -0.18 4.82 -11.13
CA LEU A 85 -1.34 4.23 -10.45
C LEU A 85 -1.74 2.91 -11.11
N ASP A 86 -1.75 2.86 -12.44
CA ASP A 86 -2.03 1.63 -13.19
C ASP A 86 -1.00 0.53 -12.89
N GLU A 87 0.29 0.87 -12.93
CA GLU A 87 1.35 -0.09 -12.63
C GLU A 87 1.29 -0.60 -11.19
N MET A 88 0.93 0.24 -10.21
CA MET A 88 0.66 -0.20 -8.85
C MET A 88 -0.56 -1.13 -8.78
N ALA A 89 -1.67 -0.74 -9.43
CA ALA A 89 -2.92 -1.47 -9.37
C ALA A 89 -2.81 -2.87 -10.00
N LYS A 90 -2.11 -3.02 -11.14
CA LYS A 90 -1.84 -4.33 -11.78
C LYS A 90 -1.13 -5.32 -10.87
N GLN A 91 -0.27 -4.83 -9.99
CA GLN A 91 0.56 -5.66 -9.12
C GLN A 91 -0.14 -6.11 -7.84
N ALA A 92 -1.33 -5.58 -7.54
CA ALA A 92 -2.01 -5.74 -6.26
C ALA A 92 -3.37 -6.45 -6.37
N LYS A 93 -3.70 -7.35 -5.45
CA LYS A 93 -5.09 -7.82 -5.27
C LYS A 93 -5.94 -6.77 -4.56
N LEU A 94 -5.36 -6.08 -3.59
CA LEU A 94 -5.96 -5.02 -2.79
C LEU A 94 -5.00 -3.83 -2.66
N VAL A 95 -5.50 -2.63 -2.92
CA VAL A 95 -4.84 -1.37 -2.57
C VAL A 95 -5.54 -0.78 -1.34
N LEU A 96 -4.79 -0.54 -0.28
CA LEU A 96 -5.21 0.25 0.88
C LEU A 96 -4.69 1.68 0.67
N ASN A 97 -5.59 2.58 0.29
CA ASN A 97 -5.29 3.95 -0.03
C ASN A 97 -5.30 4.83 1.24
N CYS A 98 -4.14 5.39 1.57
CA CYS A 98 -3.95 6.38 2.63
C CYS A 98 -3.68 7.79 2.06
N VAL A 99 -3.93 8.03 0.78
CA VAL A 99 -3.65 9.30 0.10
C VAL A 99 -4.86 10.22 0.15
N GLY A 100 -4.88 11.10 1.14
CA GLY A 100 -5.81 12.23 1.23
C GLY A 100 -5.21 13.56 0.75
N PRO A 101 -6.05 14.59 0.55
CA PRO A 101 -7.51 14.60 0.67
C PRO A 101 -8.21 13.83 -0.46
N TYR A 102 -9.16 12.96 -0.11
CA TYR A 102 -9.81 12.01 -1.02
C TYR A 102 -10.72 12.70 -2.01
N ARG A 103 -11.28 13.87 -1.67
CA ARG A 103 -12.03 14.71 -2.62
C ARG A 103 -11.23 15.00 -3.90
N PHE A 104 -9.91 15.11 -3.79
CA PHE A 104 -9.04 15.42 -4.93
C PHE A 104 -8.29 14.20 -5.45
N TYR A 105 -7.97 13.25 -4.57
CA TYR A 105 -7.04 12.16 -4.87
C TYR A 105 -7.66 10.76 -4.79
N GLY A 106 -8.92 10.62 -4.35
CA GLY A 106 -9.59 9.33 -4.26
C GLY A 106 -9.97 8.76 -5.62
N GLU A 107 -10.65 9.56 -6.45
CA GLU A 107 -11.16 9.11 -7.76
C GLU A 107 -10.07 8.53 -8.68
N PRO A 108 -8.88 9.15 -8.84
CA PRO A 108 -7.82 8.55 -9.68
C PRO A 108 -7.38 7.16 -9.21
N VAL A 109 -7.33 6.91 -7.90
CA VAL A 109 -6.93 5.61 -7.34
C VAL A 109 -8.01 4.57 -7.59
N VAL A 110 -9.27 4.92 -7.33
CA VAL A 110 -10.42 4.04 -7.57
C VAL A 110 -10.52 3.68 -9.04
N LYS A 111 -10.35 4.66 -9.93
CA LYS A 111 -10.37 4.45 -11.38
C LYS A 111 -9.29 3.44 -11.82
N ALA A 112 -8.04 3.64 -11.43
CA ALA A 112 -6.95 2.72 -11.75
C ALA A 112 -7.21 1.30 -11.19
N CYS A 113 -7.78 1.21 -9.99
CA CYS A 113 -8.16 -0.06 -9.40
C CYS A 113 -9.27 -0.77 -10.20
N ILE A 114 -10.33 -0.06 -10.61
CA ILE A 114 -11.40 -0.62 -11.44
C ILE A 114 -10.86 -1.11 -12.78
N GLU A 115 -10.07 -0.29 -13.47
CA GLU A 115 -9.52 -0.60 -14.80
C GLU A 115 -8.59 -1.83 -14.80
N ASN A 116 -7.92 -2.09 -13.67
CA ASN A 116 -7.00 -3.23 -13.50
C ASN A 116 -7.61 -4.40 -12.70
N GLY A 117 -8.89 -4.32 -12.32
CA GLY A 117 -9.60 -5.36 -11.56
C GLY A 117 -9.07 -5.57 -10.14
N THR A 118 -8.63 -4.50 -9.48
CA THR A 118 -8.02 -4.48 -8.15
C THR A 118 -9.00 -3.92 -7.13
N SER A 119 -9.11 -4.59 -5.99
CA SER A 119 -9.94 -4.07 -4.90
C SER A 119 -9.28 -2.83 -4.30
N CYS A 120 -10.08 -1.83 -3.94
CA CYS A 120 -9.61 -0.61 -3.28
C CYS A 120 -10.36 -0.46 -1.96
N ILE A 121 -9.63 -0.19 -0.88
CA ILE A 121 -10.16 0.29 0.39
C ILE A 121 -9.43 1.57 0.77
N ASP A 122 -10.08 2.47 1.50
CA ASP A 122 -9.46 3.68 2.00
C ASP A 122 -9.86 3.97 3.45
N ILE A 123 -9.25 5.00 4.02
CA ILE A 123 -9.54 5.50 5.37
C ILE A 123 -10.30 6.84 5.31
N CYS A 124 -11.03 7.11 4.22
CA CYS A 124 -11.74 8.36 4.02
C CYS A 124 -12.83 8.56 5.07
N GLY A 125 -12.83 9.72 5.72
CA GLY A 125 -13.92 10.19 6.57
C GLY A 125 -14.58 11.47 6.03
N GLU A 126 -14.30 11.84 4.77
CA GLU A 126 -14.82 13.08 4.18
C GLU A 126 -16.26 12.85 3.69
N PRO A 127 -17.26 13.62 4.18
CA PRO A 127 -18.67 13.38 3.88
C PRO A 127 -19.01 13.46 2.39
N GLN A 128 -18.22 14.18 1.61
CA GLN A 128 -18.43 14.35 0.17
C GLN A 128 -18.01 13.13 -0.65
N VAL A 129 -17.37 12.14 -0.03
CA VAL A 129 -16.81 10.94 -0.67
C VAL A 129 -17.37 9.64 -0.04
N LEU A 130 -18.27 9.76 0.96
CA LEU A 130 -18.99 8.64 1.60
C LEU A 130 -20.26 8.24 0.85
#